data_AF-A0A090FF32-F1
#
_entry.id   AF-A0A090FF32-F1
#
_cell.length_a   1.000
_cell.length_b   1.000
_cell.length_c   1.000
_cell.angle_alpha   90.00
_cell.angle_beta   90.00
_cell.angle_gamma   90.00
#
_symmetry.space_group_name_H-M   'P 1'
#
loop_
_entity.id
_entity.type
_entity.pdbx_description
1 polymer ?
#
loop_
_entity_poly.entity_id
_entity_poly.type
_entity_poly.pdbx_seq_one_letter_code
_entity_poly.pdbx_strand_id
1 'polypeptide(L)'
;MDEQYTVFLIGGGTGGDEQAVFTPHNVGTRCRLTCSYRNKVIAAEEDDYFEALCQIRNELEVEGLLPFVMARAPMFSLKAP
;
A
#
# COMPACT_ATOMS: atom_id res chain seq x y z
N MET A 1 -10.41 -12.03 9.58
CA MET A 1 -10.02 -10.62 9.67
C MET A 1 -8.99 -10.42 8.60
N ASP A 2 -9.31 -9.65 7.56
CA ASP A 2 -8.30 -9.22 6.59
C ASP A 2 -7.28 -8.35 7.33
N GLU A 3 -6.00 -8.65 7.18
CA GLU A 3 -4.94 -7.86 7.82
C GLU A 3 -4.97 -6.45 7.23
N GLN A 4 -4.83 -5.43 8.07
CA GLN A 4 -4.80 -4.04 7.59
C GLN A 4 -3.54 -3.36 8.11
N TYR A 5 -2.88 -2.63 7.23
CA TYR A 5 -1.66 -1.92 7.54
C TYR A 5 -1.83 -0.44 7.22
N THR A 6 -1.90 0.37 8.26
CA THR A 6 -1.98 1.83 8.13
C THR A 6 -0.58 2.42 8.05
N VAL A 7 -0.34 3.29 7.08
CA VAL A 7 0.90 4.05 6.92
C VAL A 7 0.61 5.52 6.74
N PHE A 8 1.55 6.39 7.11
CA PHE A 8 1.46 7.81 6.81
C PHE A 8 1.90 8.07 5.38
N LEU A 9 1.25 9.01 4.70
CA LEU A 9 1.64 9.53 3.40
C LEU A 9 2.29 10.91 3.60
N ILE A 10 3.37 11.15 2.87
CA ILE A 10 4.07 12.44 2.81
C ILE A 10 3.93 13.00 1.40
N GLY A 11 3.67 14.29 1.30
CA GLY A 11 3.58 15.00 0.02
C GLY A 11 2.17 15.49 -0.28
N GLY A 12 1.88 15.79 -1.54
CA GLY A 12 0.54 16.20 -1.97
C GLY A 12 0.10 17.62 -1.56
N GLY A 13 1.03 18.51 -1.15
CA GLY A 13 0.80 19.95 -0.94
C GLY A 13 -0.08 20.33 0.26
N THR A 14 -0.78 19.38 0.85
CA THR A 14 -1.58 19.52 2.05
C THR A 14 -0.73 19.07 3.23
N GLY A 15 -0.26 19.99 4.07
CA GLY A 15 0.60 19.70 5.23
C GLY A 15 -0.09 18.96 6.38
N GLY A 16 -0.81 17.88 6.09
CA GLY A 16 -1.54 17.07 7.07
C GLY A 16 -0.97 15.67 7.23
N ASP A 17 -1.29 15.04 8.37
CA ASP A 17 -0.99 13.65 8.74
C ASP A 17 -1.82 12.67 7.89
N GLU A 18 -1.63 12.70 6.58
CA GLU A 18 -2.35 11.87 5.64
C GLU A 18 -2.00 10.39 5.84
N GLN A 19 -2.98 9.49 5.72
CA GLN A 19 -2.79 8.06 5.94
C GLN A 19 -3.35 7.25 4.77
N ALA A 20 -2.67 6.15 4.48
CA ALA A 20 -3.12 5.11 3.59
C ALA A 20 -3.34 3.81 4.37
N VAL A 21 -4.41 3.10 4.05
CA VAL A 21 -4.70 1.77 4.59
C VAL A 21 -4.46 0.74 3.50
N PHE A 22 -3.50 -0.13 3.73
CA PHE A 22 -3.22 -1.27 2.87
C PHE A 22 -3.98 -2.50 3.37
N THR A 23 -4.62 -3.22 2.46
CA THR A 23 -5.31 -4.48 2.75
C THR A 23 -4.88 -5.53 1.72
N PRO A 24 -4.14 -6.56 2.13
CA PRO A 24 -3.81 -7.69 1.27
C PRO A 24 -4.99 -8.64 1.17
N HIS A 25 -5.17 -9.20 -0.02
CA HIS A 25 -6.16 -10.21 -0.33
C HIS A 25 -5.51 -11.30 -1.18
N ASN A 26 -5.67 -12.55 -0.77
CA ASN A 26 -5.26 -13.69 -1.61
C ASN A 26 -6.35 -13.95 -2.65
N VAL A 27 -6.00 -13.89 -3.93
CA VAL A 27 -6.92 -14.09 -5.06
C VAL A 27 -6.41 -15.27 -5.89
N GLY A 28 -6.86 -16.47 -5.54
CA GLY A 28 -6.41 -17.70 -6.20
C GLY A 28 -4.92 -17.93 -5.97
N THR A 29 -4.13 -17.91 -7.04
CA THR A 29 -2.65 -18.05 -7.01
C THR A 29 -1.92 -16.71 -6.95
N ARG A 30 -2.64 -15.58 -6.94
CA ARG A 30 -2.07 -14.23 -6.99
C ARG A 30 -2.39 -13.47 -5.71
N CYS A 31 -1.59 -12.44 -5.45
CA CYS A 31 -1.71 -11.52 -4.35
C CYS A 31 -2.33 -10.21 -4.86
N ARG A 32 -3.46 -9.82 -4.29
CA ARG A 32 -4.06 -8.51 -4.52
C ARG A 32 -3.80 -7.61 -3.33
N LEU A 33 -3.24 -6.44 -3.57
CA LEU A 33 -3.07 -5.41 -2.55
C LEU A 33 -4.01 -4.25 -2.89
N THR A 34 -4.80 -3.80 -1.92
CA THR A 34 -5.59 -2.57 -2.05
C THR A 34 -5.03 -1.50 -1.14
N CYS A 35 -5.01 -0.25 -1.61
CA CYS A 35 -4.59 0.91 -0.85
C CYS A 35 -5.72 1.94 -0.86
N SER A 36 -6.21 2.30 0.33
CA SER A 36 -7.24 3.32 0.53
C SER A 36 -6.60 4.60 1.07
N TYR A 37 -6.72 5.71 0.35
CA TYR A 37 -6.17 7.03 0.71
C TYR A 37 -7.06 8.13 0.10
N ARG A 38 -7.22 9.30 0.74
CA ARG A 38 -8.05 10.43 0.22
C ARG A 38 -9.46 10.05 -0.26
N ASN A 39 -10.14 9.08 0.37
CA ASN A 39 -11.41 8.50 -0.10
C ASN A 39 -11.34 7.85 -1.49
N LYS A 40 -10.14 7.61 -2.02
CA LYS A 40 -9.85 6.79 -3.18
C LYS A 40 -9.41 5.40 -2.73
N VAL A 41 -9.59 4.44 -3.62
CA VAL A 41 -9.07 3.09 -3.47
C VAL A 41 -8.40 2.70 -4.77
N ILE A 42 -7.12 2.34 -4.69
CA ILE A 42 -6.36 1.76 -5.80
C ILE A 42 -6.00 0.31 -5.44
N ALA A 43 -5.78 -0.51 -6.46
CA ALA A 43 -5.49 -1.91 -6.26
C ALA A 43 -4.53 -2.44 -7.33
N ALA A 44 -3.60 -3.29 -6.91
CA ALA A 44 -2.71 -4.03 -7.79
C ALA A 44 -2.86 -5.53 -7.51
N GLU A 45 -2.79 -6.34 -8.57
CA GLU A 45 -2.78 -7.81 -8.47
C GLU A 45 -1.53 -8.34 -9.15
N GLU A 46 -0.69 -9.00 -8.36
CA GLU A 46 0.60 -9.52 -8.78
C GLU A 46 0.86 -10.90 -8.20
N ASP A 47 1.94 -11.54 -8.66
CA ASP A 47 2.33 -12.86 -8.16
C ASP A 47 2.88 -12.79 -6.72
N ASP A 48 3.27 -11.60 -6.26
CA ASP A 48 3.67 -11.32 -4.88
C ASP A 48 3.24 -9.92 -4.41
N TYR A 49 3.20 -9.73 -3.08
CA TYR A 49 2.79 -8.46 -2.47
C TYR A 49 3.80 -7.31 -2.66
N PHE A 50 5.06 -7.61 -2.97
CA PHE A 50 6.09 -6.59 -3.17
C PHE A 50 5.91 -5.90 -4.53
N GLU A 51 5.67 -6.67 -5.59
CA GLU A 51 5.34 -6.13 -6.91
C GLU A 51 4.03 -5.34 -6.87
N ALA A 52 3.00 -5.86 -6.18
CA ALA A 52 1.74 -5.14 -5.98
C ALA A 52 1.94 -3.81 -5.22
N LEU A 53 2.83 -3.78 -4.22
CA LEU A 53 3.20 -2.56 -3.50
C LEU A 53 3.97 -1.57 -4.38
N CYS A 54 4.88 -2.04 -5.23
CA CYS A 54 5.61 -1.20 -6.18
C CYS A 54 4.67 -0.53 -7.18
N GLN A 55 3.69 -1.26 -7.72
CA GLN A 55 2.64 -0.71 -8.58
C GLN A 55 1.85 0.40 -7.87
N ILE A 56 1.35 0.12 -6.66
CA ILE A 56 0.62 1.11 -5.84
C ILE A 56 1.49 2.33 -5.53
N ARG A 57 2.78 2.14 -5.23
CA ARG A 57 3.71 3.25 -4.96
C ARG A 57 3.86 4.15 -6.19
N ASN A 58 4.00 3.58 -7.38
CA ASN A 58 4.09 4.36 -8.61
C ASN A 58 2.83 5.22 -8.83
N GLU A 59 1.64 4.68 -8.54
CA GLU A 59 0.39 5.45 -8.61
C GLU A 59 0.36 6.61 -7.59
N LEU A 60 0.79 6.36 -6.35
CA LEU A 60 0.90 7.40 -5.33
C LEU A 60 1.92 8.49 -5.73
N GLU A 61 3.05 8.10 -6.30
CA GLU A 61 4.10 9.01 -6.77
C GLU A 61 3.61 9.96 -7.87
N VAL A 62 2.71 9.51 -8.77
CA VAL A 62 2.07 10.37 -9.77
C VAL A 62 1.23 11.48 -9.12
N GLU A 63 0.61 11.20 -7.96
CA GLU A 63 -0.11 12.19 -7.17
C GLU A 63 0.80 13.03 -6.25
N GLY A 64 2.13 12.81 -6.31
CA GLY A 64 3.09 13.46 -5.43
C GLY A 64 3.00 12.99 -3.98
N LEU A 65 2.49 11.76 -3.77
CA LEU A 65 2.35 11.12 -2.46
C LEU A 65 3.40 10.01 -2.31
N LEU A 66 4.03 9.95 -1.15
CA LEU A 66 5.01 8.93 -0.80
C LEU A 66 4.62 8.28 0.52
N PRO A 67 4.46 6.94 0.58
CA PRO A 67 4.25 6.26 1.85
C PRO A 67 5.50 6.37 2.72
N PHE A 68 5.35 6.94 3.92
CA PHE A 68 6.39 7.01 4.94
C PHE A 68 6.59 5.63 5.55
N VAL A 69 7.40 4.83 4.88
CA VAL A 69 7.92 3.59 5.43
C VAL A 69 9.31 3.86 5.98
N MET A 70 9.42 3.98 7.31
CA MET A 70 10.68 3.63 7.96
C MET A 70 10.98 2.20 7.51
N ALA A 71 12.21 1.91 7.06
CA ALA A 71 12.65 0.67 6.40
C ALA A 71 12.51 -0.63 7.24
N ARG A 72 11.57 -0.66 8.17
CA ARG A 72 11.28 -1.65 9.19
C ARG A 72 9.77 -1.81 9.45
N ALA A 73 8.91 -1.35 8.52
CA ALA A 73 7.49 -1.67 8.59
C ALA A 73 7.32 -3.20 8.41
N PRO A 74 6.52 -3.88 9.26
CA PRO A 74 6.31 -5.33 9.20
C PRO A 74 5.61 -5.82 7.92
N MET A 75 5.27 -4.92 6.99
CA MET A 75 4.66 -5.25 5.70
C MET A 75 5.58 -6.16 4.85
N PHE A 76 6.91 -6.03 4.99
CA PHE A 76 7.88 -6.95 4.37
C PHE A 76 8.00 -8.32 5.06
N SER A 77 7.34 -8.51 6.20
CA SER A 77 7.27 -9.80 6.90
C SER A 77 6.00 -10.59 6.56
N LEU A 78 5.23 -10.17 5.55
CA LEU A 78 4.26 -11.02 4.84
C LEU A 78 5.04 -12.10 4.07
N LYS A 79 5.62 -13.02 4.85
CA LYS A 79 6.24 -14.23 4.37
C LYS A 79 5.10 -15.07 3.81
N ALA A 80 5.15 -15.33 2.51
CA ALA A 80 4.35 -16.37 1.88
C ALA A 80 4.44 -17.65 2.73
N PRO A 81 3.33 -18.39 2.92
CA PRO A 81 3.30 -19.59 3.75
C PRO A 81 4.32 -20.65 3.30
#